data_AF-A0A8H6GUG5-F1
#
_entry.id   AF-A0A8H6GUG5-F1
#
_cell.length_a   1.000
_cell.length_b   1.000
_cell.length_c   1.000
_cell.angle_alpha   90.00
_cell.angle_beta   90.00
_cell.angle_gamma   90.00
#
_symmetry.space_group_name_H-M   'P 1'
#
loop_
_entity.id
_entity.type
_entity.pdbx_description
1 polymer ?
#
loop_
_entity_poly.entity_id
_entity_poly.type
_entity_poly.pdbx_seq_one_letter_code
_entity_poly.pdbx_strand_id
1 'polypeptide(L)'
;MWNNQGKEPQMWSTHDLACAHCRARKIRCGRERPQCESCKRDGVECRYSSPGKRVNHVKLLCQNFETLEGQLHSIQNDLSDLTSLVKGGSSVRSLSLPAEEWIPENHSGTDSTSTPHINRHIVRNTSQSLDRYHGPCSLYALCKEFSDDPSFCVSENNGSGQNAVSEHMMLQEMLNEASSEPHLDMLSHPVGICLPPRQFLNLVIGPFFKNVDYATDVFVRSNFQPHVDRIYSQPIGPADEGWAVCFNVIVLLGINKEPTIQGNSHFVQTLLQTLKMAVNNPRVFLTPRLVNVQALALLSYVAEQYSTTSLAELVFAQACLLARTMGLHQINASSDDLPPEDILERHKVFRSLYIRDKNIAIFRGSTAWLPGYDSGIPPSFDEAETGTPDLLARLELAKLQDEVYQAFHAAGAPNLHPSRHYQHHAEGFDVH
;
A
#
# COMPACT_ATOMS: atom_id res chain seq x y z
N MET A 1 -11.36 84.81 -26.99
CA MET A 1 -10.90 84.61 -25.60
C MET A 1 -11.69 83.42 -25.05
N TRP A 2 -11.27 82.17 -25.26
CA TRP A 2 -10.25 81.42 -24.51
C TRP A 2 -10.47 81.49 -23.00
N ASN A 3 -10.92 80.37 -22.41
CA ASN A 3 -10.66 80.01 -21.03
C ASN A 3 -10.46 78.48 -20.98
N ASN A 4 -9.20 78.07 -21.18
CA ASN A 4 -8.72 76.72 -20.87
C ASN A 4 -7.95 76.84 -19.55
N GLN A 5 -8.58 76.46 -18.44
CA GLN A 5 -7.91 76.35 -17.15
C GLN A 5 -6.98 75.14 -17.19
N GLY A 6 -5.67 75.41 -17.29
CA GLY A 6 -4.63 74.41 -17.12
C GLY A 6 -4.61 73.91 -15.67
N LYS A 7 -4.81 72.60 -15.49
CA LYS A 7 -4.49 71.89 -14.25
C LYS A 7 -2.98 71.94 -14.05
N GLU A 8 -2.54 72.41 -12.88
CA GLU A 8 -1.14 72.35 -12.46
C GLU A 8 -0.58 70.91 -12.53
N PRO A 9 0.69 70.72 -12.93
CA PRO A 9 1.31 69.41 -12.97
C PRO A 9 1.62 68.95 -11.54
N GLN A 10 0.91 67.91 -11.10
CA GLN A 10 1.11 67.25 -9.81
C GLN A 10 2.53 66.66 -9.74
N MET A 11 3.39 67.26 -8.92
CA MET A 11 4.77 66.81 -8.70
C MET A 11 4.78 65.49 -7.91
N TRP A 12 5.29 64.43 -8.52
CA TRP A 12 5.34 63.08 -7.94
C TRP A 12 6.69 62.81 -7.28
N SER A 13 6.66 62.05 -6.18
CA SER A 13 7.83 61.76 -5.35
C SER A 13 8.58 60.52 -5.85
N THR A 14 9.88 60.44 -5.58
CA THR A 14 10.68 59.23 -5.83
C THR A 14 10.22 58.03 -5.00
N HIS A 15 9.49 58.28 -3.92
CA HIS A 15 8.87 57.28 -3.06
C HIS A 15 7.57 56.68 -3.63
N ASP A 16 7.01 57.27 -4.69
CA ASP A 16 5.78 56.75 -5.31
C ASP A 16 6.05 55.45 -6.08
N LEU A 17 5.08 54.55 -6.02
CA LEU A 17 5.15 53.21 -6.59
C LEU A 17 5.34 53.27 -8.11
N ALA A 18 6.45 52.70 -8.62
CA ALA A 18 6.67 52.52 -10.06
C ALA A 18 5.59 51.64 -10.69
N CYS A 19 5.27 51.79 -11.98
CA CYS A 19 4.30 50.92 -12.65
C CYS A 19 4.80 49.45 -12.75
N ALA A 20 3.88 48.51 -12.99
CA ALA A 20 4.19 47.08 -13.07
C ALA A 20 5.16 46.75 -14.22
N HIS A 21 4.99 47.39 -15.39
CA HIS A 21 5.85 47.18 -16.55
C HIS A 21 7.29 47.64 -16.30
N CYS A 22 7.49 48.87 -15.81
CA CYS A 22 8.84 49.37 -15.50
C CYS A 22 9.50 48.57 -14.36
N ARG A 23 8.72 48.08 -13.39
CA ARG A 23 9.22 47.16 -12.34
C ARG A 23 9.67 45.82 -12.92
N ALA A 24 8.86 45.20 -13.78
CA ALA A 24 9.18 43.91 -14.40
C ALA A 24 10.45 44.00 -15.28
N ARG A 25 10.61 45.08 -16.04
CA ARG A 25 11.79 45.32 -16.88
C ARG A 25 12.98 45.95 -16.14
N LYS A 26 12.84 46.27 -14.84
CA LYS A 26 13.85 46.93 -14.00
C LYS A 26 14.40 48.24 -14.61
N ILE A 27 13.53 49.05 -15.21
CA ILE A 27 13.87 50.35 -15.81
C ILE A 27 13.29 51.52 -15.01
N ARG A 28 13.85 52.72 -15.17
CA ARG A 28 13.39 53.93 -14.46
C ARG A 28 11.96 54.30 -14.88
N CYS A 29 11.06 54.37 -13.90
CA CYS A 29 9.67 54.78 -14.11
C CYS A 29 9.53 56.29 -13.92
N GLY A 30 8.86 56.96 -14.86
CA GLY A 30 8.47 58.38 -14.72
C GLY A 30 7.32 58.60 -13.73
N ARG A 31 6.60 57.56 -13.31
CA ARG A 31 5.54 57.62 -12.28
C ARG A 31 4.37 58.56 -12.60
N GLU A 32 4.29 59.11 -13.81
CA GLU A 32 3.15 59.91 -14.23
C GLU A 32 1.89 59.05 -14.32
N ARG A 33 0.72 59.62 -13.95
CA ARG A 33 -0.59 58.97 -14.09
C ARG A 33 -1.42 59.69 -15.15
N PRO A 34 -2.21 58.96 -15.98
CA PRO A 34 -2.50 57.52 -15.91
C PRO A 34 -1.42 56.61 -16.50
N GLN A 35 -0.48 57.12 -17.31
CA GLN A 35 0.63 56.35 -17.89
C GLN A 35 1.95 57.08 -17.71
N CYS A 36 3.02 56.35 -17.37
CA CYS A 36 4.35 56.94 -17.27
C CYS A 36 4.99 57.19 -18.64
N GLU A 37 5.91 58.13 -18.72
CA GLU A 37 6.57 58.54 -19.96
C GLU A 37 7.32 57.38 -20.66
N SER A 38 7.90 56.47 -19.90
CA SER A 38 8.55 55.27 -20.46
C SER A 38 7.54 54.32 -21.10
N CYS A 39 6.40 54.04 -20.46
CA CYS A 39 5.37 53.17 -21.04
C CYS A 39 4.64 53.85 -22.20
N LYS A 40 4.51 55.18 -22.16
CA LYS A 40 3.94 55.97 -23.26
C LYS A 40 4.83 55.91 -24.51
N ARG A 41 6.15 56.02 -24.36
CA ARG A 41 7.10 55.84 -25.47
C ARG A 41 7.12 54.41 -26.01
N ASP A 42 7.04 53.44 -25.12
CA ASP A 42 7.06 52.01 -25.49
C ASP A 42 5.71 51.52 -26.07
N GLY A 43 4.64 52.32 -26.00
CA GLY A 43 3.31 51.97 -26.51
C GLY A 43 2.63 50.83 -25.74
N VAL A 44 3.01 50.59 -24.49
CA VAL A 44 2.56 49.45 -23.68
C VAL A 44 1.59 49.85 -22.57
N GLU A 45 0.76 48.90 -22.12
CA GLU A 45 -0.19 49.13 -21.02
C GLU A 45 0.54 49.43 -19.69
N CYS A 46 0.35 50.65 -19.17
CA CYS A 46 0.94 51.10 -17.92
C CYS A 46 -0.03 50.85 -16.74
N ARG A 47 0.17 49.76 -15.99
CA ARG A 47 -0.65 49.42 -14.81
C ARG A 47 0.10 49.68 -13.50
N TYR A 48 -0.51 50.40 -12.56
CA TYR A 48 0.01 50.59 -11.21
C TYR A 48 -0.70 49.65 -10.22
N SER A 49 -0.06 48.54 -9.87
CA SER A 49 -0.57 47.56 -8.91
C SER A 49 0.41 47.35 -7.75
N SER A 50 -0.07 47.30 -6.51
CA SER A 50 0.74 46.98 -5.33
C SER A 50 1.32 45.56 -5.48
N PRO A 51 2.63 45.35 -5.24
CA PRO A 51 3.18 43.99 -5.26
C PRO A 51 2.52 43.15 -4.16
N GLY A 52 2.14 41.90 -4.50
CA GLY A 52 1.65 40.95 -3.50
C GLY A 52 2.66 40.77 -2.36
N LYS A 53 2.17 40.63 -1.13
CA LYS A 53 3.00 40.45 0.08
C LYS A 53 3.91 39.23 -0.12
N ARG A 54 5.20 39.47 -0.39
CA ARG A 54 6.22 38.41 -0.28
C ARG A 54 6.34 38.08 1.20
N VAL A 55 6.03 36.84 1.57
CA VAL A 55 6.24 36.34 2.93
C VAL A 55 7.74 36.42 3.18
N ASN A 56 8.14 37.15 4.22
CA ASN A 56 9.54 37.23 4.60
C ASN A 56 9.91 35.90 5.26
N HIS A 57 10.47 34.99 4.46
CA HIS A 57 10.83 33.64 4.87
C HIS A 57 11.74 33.61 6.10
N VAL A 58 12.57 34.63 6.31
CA VAL A 58 13.42 34.74 7.52
C VAL A 58 12.55 35.02 8.75
N LYS A 59 11.55 35.91 8.63
CA LYS A 59 10.63 36.20 9.74
C LYS A 59 9.74 35.01 10.09
N LEU A 60 9.31 34.26 9.08
CA LEU A 60 8.56 33.01 9.29
C LEU A 60 9.43 31.94 9.96
N LEU A 61 10.71 31.85 9.57
CA LEU A 61 11.65 30.90 10.17
C LEU A 61 11.92 31.23 11.65
N CYS A 62 12.16 32.50 11.98
CA CYS A 62 12.34 32.93 13.37
C CYS A 62 11.10 32.65 14.22
N GLN A 63 9.90 32.93 13.70
CA GLN A 63 8.65 32.69 14.41
C GLN A 63 8.39 31.20 14.64
N ASN A 64 8.75 30.35 13.67
CA ASN A 64 8.69 28.90 13.83
C ASN A 64 9.72 28.41 14.86
N PHE A 65 10.92 28.99 14.88
CA PHE A 65 11.96 28.65 15.85
C PHE A 65 11.53 28.99 17.29
N GLU A 66 10.97 30.20 17.51
CA GLU A 66 10.42 30.61 18.81
C GLU A 66 9.27 29.68 19.27
N THR A 67 8.43 29.24 18.32
CA THR A 67 7.33 28.31 18.61
C THR A 67 7.86 26.92 19.00
N LEU A 68 8.87 26.42 18.30
CA LEU A 68 9.52 25.13 18.58
C LEU A 68 10.28 25.17 19.91
N GLU A 69 10.97 26.26 20.22
CA GLU A 69 11.64 26.45 21.53
C GLU A 69 10.63 26.46 22.68
N GLY A 70 9.48 27.11 22.50
CA GLY A 70 8.37 27.07 23.46
C GLY A 70 7.80 25.66 23.67
N GLN A 71 7.63 24.90 22.59
CA GLN A 71 7.17 23.51 22.66
C GLN A 71 8.18 22.60 23.35
N LEU A 72 9.47 22.77 23.08
CA LEU A 72 10.53 22.01 23.74
C LEU A 72 10.60 22.33 25.24
N HIS A 73 10.43 23.59 25.63
CA HIS A 73 10.34 23.95 27.06
C HIS A 73 9.11 23.34 27.74
N SER A 74 7.95 23.32 27.07
CA SER A 74 6.75 22.66 27.61
C SER A 74 6.98 21.16 27.81
N ILE A 75 7.50 20.47 26.80
CA ILE A 75 7.79 19.03 26.87
C ILE A 75 8.84 18.74 27.96
N GLN A 76 9.86 19.59 28.08
CA GLN A 76 10.89 19.42 29.09
C GLN A 76 10.33 19.61 30.51
N ASN A 77 9.39 20.54 30.70
CA ASN A 77 8.69 20.72 31.97
C ASN A 77 7.78 19.53 32.28
N ASP A 78 7.00 19.04 31.30
CA ASP A 78 6.11 17.88 31.46
C ASP A 78 6.90 16.60 31.82
N LEU A 79 8.06 16.42 31.19
CA LEU A 79 8.97 15.31 31.50
C LEU A 79 9.61 15.44 32.89
N SER A 80 9.92 16.67 33.32
CA SER A 80 10.43 16.94 34.66
C SER A 80 9.36 16.66 35.73
N ASP A 81 8.11 17.04 35.47
CA ASP A 81 6.96 16.80 36.35
C ASP A 81 6.65 15.30 36.47
N LEU A 82 6.63 14.56 35.35
CA LEU A 82 6.48 13.10 35.34
C LEU A 82 7.64 12.39 36.06
N THR A 83 8.87 12.87 35.88
CA THR A 83 10.04 12.32 36.58
C THR A 83 9.97 12.59 38.08
N SER A 84 9.39 13.73 38.49
CA SER A 84 9.17 14.05 39.90
C SER A 84 8.06 13.20 40.53
N LEU A 85 6.99 12.88 39.78
CA LEU A 85 5.91 11.99 40.19
C LEU A 85 6.39 10.54 40.38
N VAL A 86 7.27 10.07 39.49
CA VAL A 86 7.86 8.72 39.60
C VAL A 86 8.86 8.63 40.76
N LYS A 87 9.58 9.71 41.06
CA LYS A 87 10.52 9.77 42.22
C LYS A 87 9.81 10.01 43.57
N GLY A 88 8.64 10.64 43.57
CA GLY A 88 7.83 10.90 44.78
C GLY A 88 6.83 9.80 45.13
N GLY A 89 6.52 8.89 44.20
CA GLY A 89 5.50 7.86 44.34
C GLY A 89 5.99 6.55 44.94
N SER A 90 6.50 6.57 46.17
CA SER A 90 6.53 5.39 47.05
C SER A 90 5.81 5.75 48.34
N SER A 91 4.62 5.16 48.52
CA SER A 91 3.70 5.28 49.66
C SER A 91 2.76 6.48 49.66
N VAL A 92 1.50 6.30 49.19
CA VAL A 92 0.29 6.65 49.98
C VAL A 92 -0.91 5.76 49.57
N ARG A 93 -1.37 5.00 50.57
CA ARG A 93 -2.67 4.36 50.85
C ARG A 93 -3.84 4.52 49.84
N SER A 94 -4.32 3.37 49.40
CA SER A 94 -5.68 3.13 48.91
C SER A 94 -6.74 3.55 49.94
N LEU A 95 -7.74 4.32 49.50
CA LEU A 95 -9.02 4.46 50.18
C LEU A 95 -10.10 3.79 49.33
N SER A 96 -10.66 2.72 49.88
CA SER A 96 -11.82 1.98 49.38
C SER A 96 -13.12 2.64 49.84
N LEU A 97 -14.16 2.64 49.00
CA LEU A 97 -15.60 2.54 49.36
C LEU A 97 -16.42 2.24 48.06
N PRO A 98 -17.60 1.59 48.14
CA PRO A 98 -17.80 0.16 48.38
C PRO A 98 -18.47 -0.56 47.18
N ALA A 99 -18.36 -1.88 47.18
CA ALA A 99 -18.98 -2.79 46.23
C ALA A 99 -20.51 -2.89 46.40
N GLU A 100 -21.23 -3.07 45.28
CA GLU A 100 -22.40 -3.94 45.24
C GLU A 100 -22.02 -5.22 44.48
N GLU A 101 -22.25 -6.34 45.16
CA GLU A 101 -21.92 -7.70 44.79
C GLU A 101 -22.64 -8.19 43.53
N TRP A 102 -21.88 -8.79 42.62
CA TRP A 102 -22.35 -9.95 41.89
C TRP A 102 -21.40 -11.09 42.19
N ILE A 103 -21.84 -11.99 43.07
CA ILE A 103 -21.15 -13.23 43.46
C ILE A 103 -21.41 -14.27 42.37
N PRO A 104 -20.38 -14.88 41.76
CA PRO A 104 -20.48 -16.23 41.23
C PRO A 104 -20.01 -17.20 42.32
N GLU A 105 -20.87 -18.15 42.65
CA GLU A 105 -20.61 -19.21 43.61
C GLU A 105 -19.39 -20.04 43.20
N ASN A 106 -18.44 -20.17 44.14
CA ASN A 106 -17.36 -21.13 44.09
C ASN A 106 -17.94 -22.54 44.29
N HIS A 107 -17.97 -23.34 43.22
CA HIS A 107 -17.83 -24.77 43.37
C HIS A 107 -16.36 -25.14 43.23
N SER A 108 -15.73 -25.33 44.39
CA SER A 108 -14.45 -25.98 44.55
C SER A 108 -14.48 -27.39 43.95
N GLY A 109 -13.79 -27.55 42.83
CA GLY A 109 -13.34 -28.84 42.31
C GLY A 109 -11.88 -28.67 41.90
N THR A 110 -10.99 -29.24 42.69
CA THR A 110 -9.57 -29.41 42.39
C THR A 110 -9.39 -29.98 40.99
N ASP A 111 -8.73 -29.23 40.10
CA ASP A 111 -7.83 -29.83 39.12
C ASP A 111 -6.73 -28.87 38.70
N SER A 112 -5.50 -29.34 38.90
CA SER A 112 -4.26 -28.63 38.61
C SER A 112 -3.81 -29.03 37.21
N THR A 113 -4.02 -28.19 36.19
CA THR A 113 -3.20 -28.01 34.96
C THR A 113 -4.03 -27.40 33.83
N SER A 114 -4.01 -26.07 33.71
CA SER A 114 -4.12 -25.41 32.41
C SER A 114 -3.46 -24.04 32.52
N THR A 115 -2.30 -23.89 31.90
CA THR A 115 -1.70 -22.58 31.68
C THR A 115 -2.59 -21.83 30.69
N PRO A 116 -2.95 -20.57 30.94
CA PRO A 116 -3.89 -19.85 30.08
C PRO A 116 -3.16 -19.42 28.80
N HIS A 117 -3.55 -19.98 27.64
CA HIS A 117 -3.07 -19.65 26.29
C HIS A 117 -3.39 -18.21 25.81
N ILE A 118 -3.56 -17.24 26.71
CA ILE A 118 -4.27 -15.98 26.47
C ILE A 118 -3.52 -15.00 25.53
N ASN A 119 -2.22 -15.20 25.23
CA ASN A 119 -1.44 -14.24 24.43
C ASN A 119 -0.74 -14.81 23.19
N ARG A 120 -1.19 -15.94 22.62
CA ARG A 120 -0.52 -16.56 21.46
C ARG A 120 -0.70 -15.80 20.14
N HIS A 121 -1.67 -14.90 20.09
CA HIS A 121 -2.04 -14.10 18.91
C HIS A 121 -1.54 -12.65 18.98
N ILE A 122 -0.76 -12.29 19.99
CA ILE A 122 -0.38 -10.90 20.26
C ILE A 122 1.15 -10.77 20.32
N VAL A 123 1.72 -9.99 19.41
CA VAL A 123 3.12 -9.56 19.48
C VAL A 123 3.16 -8.18 20.13
N ARG A 124 3.76 -8.09 21.32
CA ARG A 124 3.92 -6.82 22.04
C ARG A 124 5.27 -6.20 21.70
N ASN A 125 5.25 -5.05 21.01
CA ASN A 125 6.48 -4.29 20.79
C ASN A 125 6.73 -3.34 21.98
N THR A 126 7.55 -3.77 22.93
CA THR A 126 7.93 -2.99 24.13
C THR A 126 8.68 -1.69 23.79
N SER A 127 9.32 -1.59 22.62
CA SER A 127 10.03 -0.38 22.18
C SER A 127 9.13 0.70 21.58
N GLN A 128 7.98 0.32 21.03
CA GLN A 128 7.03 1.24 20.35
C GLN A 128 5.68 1.36 21.08
N SER A 129 5.49 0.64 22.19
CA SER A 129 4.21 0.53 22.92
C SER A 129 3.04 0.14 22.01
N LEU A 130 3.29 -0.72 21.02
CA LEU A 130 2.28 -1.14 20.04
C LEU A 130 2.07 -2.66 20.13
N ASP A 131 0.82 -3.06 20.33
CA ASP A 131 0.40 -4.46 20.25
C ASP A 131 -0.03 -4.79 18.82
N ARG A 132 0.46 -5.91 18.28
CA ARG A 132 0.05 -6.44 16.96
C ARG A 132 -0.77 -7.69 17.15
N TYR A 133 -1.92 -7.73 16.49
CA TYR A 133 -2.89 -8.83 16.59
C TYR A 133 -2.83 -9.68 15.33
N HIS A 134 -2.67 -10.98 15.52
CA HIS A 134 -2.50 -11.97 14.47
C HIS A 134 -3.66 -12.96 14.49
N GLY A 135 -4.39 -13.08 13.37
CA GLY A 135 -5.50 -14.02 13.26
C GLY A 135 -5.06 -15.49 13.46
N PRO A 136 -5.97 -16.40 13.85
CA PRO A 136 -5.63 -17.80 14.12
C PRO A 136 -4.95 -18.53 12.96
N CYS A 137 -5.28 -18.18 11.72
CA CYS A 137 -4.73 -18.79 10.51
C CYS A 137 -3.52 -18.03 9.94
N SER A 138 -3.05 -16.98 10.61
CA SER A 138 -1.89 -16.23 10.16
C SER A 138 -0.61 -17.05 10.32
N LEU A 139 0.38 -16.79 9.46
CA LEU A 139 1.69 -17.43 9.55
C LEU A 139 2.30 -17.33 10.95
N TYR A 140 2.22 -16.15 11.59
CA TYR A 140 2.69 -15.96 12.95
C TYR A 140 2.01 -16.91 13.94
N ALA A 141 0.68 -16.98 13.93
CA ALA A 141 -0.07 -17.81 14.87
C ALA A 141 0.22 -19.30 14.68
N LEU A 142 0.36 -19.76 13.44
CA LEU A 142 0.70 -21.13 13.10
C LEU A 142 2.14 -21.47 13.49
N CYS A 143 3.12 -20.63 13.14
CA CYS A 143 4.51 -20.83 13.57
C CYS A 143 4.63 -20.81 15.10
N LYS A 144 3.83 -19.99 15.78
CA LYS A 144 3.82 -19.92 17.24
C LYS A 144 3.20 -21.18 17.85
N GLU A 145 2.19 -21.75 17.20
CA GLU A 145 1.63 -23.05 17.56
C GLU A 145 2.65 -24.17 17.46
N PHE A 146 3.35 -24.28 16.32
CA PHE A 146 4.40 -25.28 16.15
C PHE A 146 5.55 -25.08 17.13
N SER A 147 5.94 -23.82 17.40
CA SER A 147 7.00 -23.51 18.36
C SER A 147 6.63 -23.83 19.81
N ASP A 148 5.36 -23.73 20.18
CA ASP A 148 4.88 -24.02 21.54
C ASP A 148 4.55 -25.52 21.72
N ASP A 149 4.53 -26.32 20.63
CA ASP A 149 4.22 -27.74 20.67
C ASP A 149 5.45 -28.55 21.16
N PRO A 150 5.30 -29.36 22.23
CA PRO A 150 6.41 -30.10 22.82
C PRO A 150 7.02 -31.17 21.91
N SER A 151 6.34 -31.57 20.83
CA SER A 151 6.90 -32.46 19.81
C SER A 151 8.01 -31.81 18.97
N PHE A 152 8.03 -30.48 18.90
CA PHE A 152 9.05 -29.67 18.22
C PHE A 152 10.01 -28.97 19.19
N CYS A 153 9.74 -28.98 20.51
CA CYS A 153 10.72 -28.60 21.53
C CYS A 153 11.77 -29.70 21.71
N VAL A 154 13.05 -29.31 21.64
CA VAL A 154 14.19 -30.20 21.82
C VAL A 154 14.12 -30.93 23.18
N SER A 155 13.98 -32.25 23.17
CA SER A 155 14.41 -33.07 24.31
C SER A 155 15.94 -33.13 24.27
N GLU A 156 16.62 -32.48 25.22
CA GLU A 156 18.08 -32.47 25.31
C GLU A 156 18.72 -33.86 25.55
N ASN A 157 17.94 -34.94 25.59
CA ASN A 157 18.46 -36.29 25.83
C ASN A 157 18.50 -37.16 24.57
N ASN A 158 19.73 -37.41 24.13
CA ASN A 158 20.24 -38.49 23.27
C ASN A 158 20.45 -38.16 21.77
N GLY A 159 21.66 -37.70 21.47
CA GLY A 159 22.53 -38.37 20.48
C GLY A 159 22.24 -38.22 18.98
N SER A 160 21.25 -37.44 18.55
CA SER A 160 20.99 -37.18 17.12
C SER A 160 20.72 -35.70 16.78
N GLY A 161 21.24 -34.80 17.63
CA GLY A 161 20.87 -33.38 17.73
C GLY A 161 21.37 -32.41 16.64
N GLN A 162 21.56 -32.83 15.38
CA GLN A 162 21.85 -31.88 14.29
C GLN A 162 20.58 -31.42 13.55
N ASN A 163 19.60 -32.29 13.34
CA ASN A 163 18.38 -31.93 12.59
C ASN A 163 17.36 -31.14 13.44
N ALA A 164 17.13 -31.53 14.70
CA ALA A 164 16.14 -30.88 15.57
C ALA A 164 16.50 -29.43 15.96
N VAL A 165 17.80 -29.12 16.08
CA VAL A 165 18.29 -27.75 16.32
C VAL A 165 18.03 -26.89 15.07
N SER A 166 18.15 -27.46 13.87
CA SER A 166 17.89 -26.75 12.61
C SER A 166 16.41 -26.37 12.44
N GLU A 167 15.47 -27.26 12.83
CA GLU A 167 14.03 -27.02 12.71
C GLU A 167 13.55 -25.93 13.66
N HIS A 168 14.00 -25.95 14.91
CA HIS A 168 13.68 -24.90 15.88
C HIS A 168 14.25 -23.54 15.46
N MET A 169 15.49 -23.50 14.93
CA MET A 169 16.05 -22.25 14.42
C MET A 169 15.25 -21.72 13.22
N MET A 170 14.81 -22.60 12.31
CA MET A 170 13.96 -22.21 11.18
C MET A 170 12.60 -21.66 11.64
N LEU A 171 11.93 -22.32 12.59
CA LEU A 171 10.66 -21.85 13.16
C LEU A 171 10.81 -20.50 13.86
N GLN A 172 11.91 -20.29 14.60
CA GLN A 172 12.21 -19.02 15.26
C GLN A 172 12.47 -17.91 14.25
N GLU A 173 13.16 -18.21 13.14
CA GLU A 173 13.38 -17.27 12.03
C GLU A 173 12.04 -16.88 11.38
N MET A 174 11.20 -17.86 11.04
CA MET A 174 9.86 -17.63 10.49
C MET A 174 8.99 -16.78 11.44
N LEU A 175 9.08 -17.00 12.75
CA LEU A 175 8.39 -16.18 13.76
C LEU A 175 8.89 -14.74 13.80
N ASN A 176 10.21 -14.54 13.74
CA ASN A 176 10.80 -13.21 13.71
C ASN A 176 10.40 -12.46 12.44
N GLU A 177 10.41 -13.13 11.30
CA GLU A 177 9.95 -12.55 10.03
C GLU A 177 8.46 -12.20 10.08
N ALA A 178 7.61 -13.15 10.47
CA ALA A 178 6.15 -12.96 10.53
C ALA A 178 5.70 -11.94 11.59
N SER A 179 6.51 -11.69 12.61
CA SER A 179 6.26 -10.66 13.63
C SER A 179 6.81 -9.28 13.25
N SER A 180 7.66 -9.20 12.22
CA SER A 180 8.25 -7.96 11.72
C SER A 180 7.46 -7.39 10.53
N GLU A 181 7.14 -6.10 10.58
CA GLU A 181 6.62 -5.35 9.43
C GLU A 181 7.59 -4.18 9.18
N PRO A 182 8.11 -4.00 7.97
CA PRO A 182 8.94 -2.85 7.63
C PRO A 182 8.16 -1.55 7.81
N HIS A 183 8.81 -0.51 8.34
CA HIS A 183 8.20 0.82 8.40
C HIS A 183 7.93 1.33 6.97
N LEU A 184 6.67 1.61 6.66
CA LEU A 184 6.29 2.25 5.41
C LEU A 184 6.66 3.73 5.50
N ASP A 185 7.80 4.10 4.90
CA ASP A 185 8.17 5.51 4.72
C ASP A 185 7.18 6.19 3.79
N MET A 186 6.17 6.82 4.39
CA MET A 186 5.18 7.61 3.68
C MET A 186 5.73 8.98 3.33
N LEU A 187 5.59 9.34 2.05
CA LEU A 187 6.08 10.62 1.54
C LEU A 187 5.13 11.74 1.92
N SER A 188 5.69 12.82 2.47
CA SER A 188 4.91 13.94 3.02
C SER A 188 4.39 14.93 1.95
N HIS A 189 4.77 14.77 0.67
CA HIS A 189 4.42 15.72 -0.39
C HIS A 189 3.81 15.02 -1.62
N PRO A 190 2.62 15.44 -2.08
CA PRO A 190 2.00 14.88 -3.27
C PRO A 190 2.72 15.36 -4.53
N VAL A 191 3.57 14.51 -5.10
CA VAL A 191 4.06 14.63 -6.48
C VAL A 191 3.13 13.81 -7.39
N GLY A 192 2.75 14.37 -8.54
CA GLY A 192 1.90 13.66 -9.52
C GLY A 192 2.58 12.41 -10.08
N ILE A 193 1.78 11.47 -10.59
CA ILE A 193 2.28 10.24 -11.23
C ILE A 193 2.93 10.63 -12.58
N CYS A 194 4.19 10.25 -12.76
CA CYS A 194 4.95 10.52 -13.98
C CYS A 194 5.04 9.27 -14.87
N LEU A 195 5.11 9.46 -16.18
CA LEU A 195 5.40 8.38 -17.13
C LEU A 195 6.89 7.99 -17.08
N PRO A 196 7.25 6.71 -17.24
CA PRO A 196 8.62 6.33 -17.49
C PRO A 196 9.04 6.81 -18.89
N PRO A 197 10.34 7.02 -19.17
CA PRO A 197 10.80 7.34 -20.52
C PRO A 197 10.37 6.26 -21.52
N ARG A 198 9.74 6.67 -22.63
CA ARG A 198 9.15 5.76 -23.64
C ARG A 198 10.14 4.72 -24.17
N GLN A 199 11.41 5.08 -24.25
CA GLN A 199 12.49 4.19 -24.71
C GLN A 199 12.60 2.95 -23.82
N PHE A 200 12.56 3.11 -22.49
CA PHE A 200 12.61 1.98 -21.57
C PHE A 200 11.40 1.07 -21.73
N LEU A 201 10.20 1.66 -21.84
CA LEU A 201 8.99 0.87 -22.05
C LEU A 201 9.07 0.07 -23.35
N ASN A 202 9.51 0.68 -24.45
CA ASN A 202 9.65 0.00 -25.74
C ASN A 202 10.65 -1.16 -25.70
N LEU A 203 11.72 -1.05 -24.91
CA LEU A 203 12.70 -2.12 -24.72
C LEU A 203 12.08 -3.35 -24.02
N VAL A 204 11.18 -3.12 -23.05
CA VAL A 204 10.65 -4.19 -22.20
C VAL A 204 9.30 -4.75 -22.67
N ILE A 205 8.53 -4.04 -23.51
CA ILE A 205 7.20 -4.49 -23.99
C ILE A 205 7.29 -5.87 -24.65
N GLY A 206 8.25 -6.06 -25.56
CA GLY A 206 8.42 -7.33 -26.26
C GLY A 206 8.67 -8.50 -25.30
N PRO A 207 9.71 -8.43 -24.46
CA PRO A 207 9.98 -9.41 -23.41
C PRO A 207 8.83 -9.63 -22.43
N PHE A 208 8.10 -8.57 -22.06
CA PHE A 208 6.95 -8.65 -21.14
C PHE A 208 5.85 -9.55 -21.70
N PHE A 209 5.42 -9.36 -22.95
CA PHE A 209 4.41 -10.20 -23.58
C PHE A 209 4.90 -11.61 -23.94
N LYS A 210 6.22 -11.81 -24.07
CA LYS A 210 6.81 -13.13 -24.33
C LYS A 210 6.90 -14.00 -23.08
N ASN A 211 7.12 -13.39 -21.93
CA ASN A 211 7.39 -14.07 -20.66
C ASN A 211 6.29 -13.79 -19.63
N VAL A 212 5.03 -13.92 -20.06
CA VAL A 212 3.87 -13.76 -19.18
C VAL A 212 3.71 -14.95 -18.25
N ASP A 213 3.32 -14.67 -17.02
CA ASP A 213 2.93 -15.65 -16.01
C ASP A 213 1.50 -15.35 -15.53
N TYR A 214 0.98 -16.17 -14.61
CA TYR A 214 -0.36 -15.99 -14.06
C TYR A 214 -0.57 -14.64 -13.35
N ALA A 215 0.48 -13.93 -12.94
CA ALA A 215 0.38 -12.64 -12.26
C ALA A 215 0.47 -11.44 -13.21
N THR A 216 1.06 -11.63 -14.40
CA THR A 216 1.35 -10.57 -15.37
C THR A 216 0.54 -10.68 -16.66
N ASP A 217 -0.13 -11.80 -16.90
CA ASP A 217 -1.02 -12.03 -18.04
C ASP A 217 -2.36 -11.28 -17.90
N VAL A 218 -2.30 -9.95 -17.96
CA VAL A 218 -3.45 -9.05 -17.74
C VAL A 218 -3.77 -8.15 -18.93
N PHE A 219 -3.01 -8.26 -20.04
CA PHE A 219 -3.19 -7.45 -21.24
C PHE A 219 -3.28 -8.29 -22.52
N VAL A 220 -3.92 -7.71 -23.53
CA VAL A 220 -3.87 -8.18 -24.92
C VAL A 220 -2.98 -7.22 -25.72
N ARG A 221 -2.02 -7.78 -26.46
CA ARG A 221 -0.95 -6.99 -27.11
C ARG A 221 -1.48 -5.98 -28.14
N SER A 222 -2.48 -6.37 -28.93
CA SER A 222 -3.13 -5.53 -29.94
C SER A 222 -3.84 -4.33 -29.31
N ASN A 223 -4.47 -4.51 -28.14
CA ASN A 223 -5.07 -3.43 -27.35
C ASN A 223 -4.04 -2.53 -26.66
N PHE A 224 -2.90 -3.08 -26.24
CA PHE A 224 -1.91 -2.36 -25.44
C PHE A 224 -1.16 -1.27 -26.24
N GLN A 225 -0.72 -1.58 -27.46
CA GLN A 225 0.14 -0.68 -28.25
C GLN A 225 -0.55 0.68 -28.59
N PRO A 226 -1.83 0.73 -29.03
CA PRO A 226 -2.54 1.99 -29.23
C PRO A 226 -2.59 2.87 -27.99
N HIS A 227 -2.69 2.28 -26.80
CA HIS A 227 -2.69 3.04 -25.55
C HIS A 227 -1.32 3.65 -25.23
N VAL A 228 -0.22 2.94 -25.50
CA VAL A 228 1.14 3.50 -25.40
C VAL A 228 1.25 4.73 -26.30
N ASP A 229 0.89 4.61 -27.57
CA ASP A 229 1.03 5.70 -28.53
C ASP A 229 0.15 6.91 -28.15
N ARG A 230 -1.09 6.67 -27.72
CA ARG A 230 -2.01 7.71 -27.25
C ARG A 230 -1.45 8.45 -26.03
N ILE A 231 -1.00 7.73 -25.01
CA ILE A 231 -0.62 8.31 -23.72
C ILE A 231 0.68 9.11 -23.81
N TYR A 232 1.65 8.63 -24.60
CA TYR A 232 2.89 9.37 -24.82
C TYR A 232 2.74 10.55 -25.80
N SER A 233 1.59 10.71 -26.46
CA SER A 233 1.34 11.82 -27.39
C SER A 233 0.82 13.10 -26.72
N GLN A 234 0.33 13.01 -25.48
CA GLN A 234 -0.33 14.11 -24.77
C GLN A 234 0.08 14.17 -23.30
N PRO A 235 -0.11 15.32 -22.62
CA PRO A 235 0.03 15.39 -21.17
C PRO A 235 -0.92 14.43 -20.46
N ILE A 236 -0.43 13.79 -19.40
CA ILE A 236 -1.19 12.80 -18.61
C ILE A 236 -2.35 13.51 -17.89
N GLY A 237 -3.58 13.04 -18.12
CA GLY A 237 -4.74 13.42 -17.31
C GLY A 237 -5.05 12.40 -16.21
N PRO A 238 -6.01 12.69 -15.31
CA PRO A 238 -6.46 11.74 -14.27
C PRO A 238 -6.91 10.38 -14.84
N ALA A 239 -7.49 10.38 -16.04
CA ALA A 239 -7.91 9.15 -16.72
C ALA A 239 -6.73 8.31 -17.26
N ASP A 240 -5.51 8.85 -17.28
CA ASP A 240 -4.32 8.15 -17.79
C ASP A 240 -3.40 7.68 -16.64
N GLU A 241 -3.69 8.05 -15.39
CA GLU A 241 -2.87 7.70 -14.22
C GLU A 241 -2.73 6.18 -14.03
N GLY A 242 -3.81 5.41 -14.20
CA GLY A 242 -3.76 3.94 -14.13
C GLY A 242 -2.79 3.34 -15.15
N TRP A 243 -2.79 3.87 -16.38
CA TRP A 243 -1.84 3.43 -17.41
C TRP A 243 -0.40 3.84 -17.10
N ALA A 244 -0.21 5.05 -16.57
CA ALA A 244 1.12 5.48 -16.14
C ALA A 244 1.68 4.55 -15.05
N VAL A 245 0.86 4.12 -14.09
CA VAL A 245 1.24 3.09 -13.10
C VAL A 245 1.61 1.77 -13.80
N CYS A 246 0.77 1.26 -14.70
CA CYS A 246 1.08 0.05 -15.46
C CYS A 246 2.43 0.13 -16.18
N PHE A 247 2.72 1.23 -16.87
CA PHE A 247 3.98 1.40 -17.60
C PHE A 247 5.20 1.45 -16.67
N ASN A 248 5.10 2.15 -15.54
CA ASN A 248 6.18 2.17 -14.54
C ASN A 248 6.45 0.76 -13.99
N VAL A 249 5.39 0.01 -13.66
CA VAL A 249 5.51 -1.38 -13.18
C VAL A 249 6.11 -2.29 -14.25
N ILE A 250 5.67 -2.23 -15.50
CA ILE A 250 6.19 -3.06 -16.58
C ILE A 250 7.68 -2.80 -16.81
N VAL A 251 8.12 -1.53 -16.78
CA VAL A 251 9.53 -1.17 -16.87
C VAL A 251 10.33 -1.75 -15.70
N LEU A 252 9.80 -1.65 -14.48
CA LEU A 252 10.45 -2.22 -13.31
C LEU A 252 10.60 -3.75 -13.42
N LEU A 253 9.53 -4.45 -13.79
CA LEU A 253 9.53 -5.90 -14.01
C LEU A 253 10.51 -6.32 -15.11
N GLY A 254 10.65 -5.51 -16.17
CA GLY A 254 11.59 -5.78 -17.26
C GLY A 254 13.06 -5.63 -16.81
N ILE A 255 13.38 -4.57 -16.07
CA ILE A 255 14.74 -4.31 -15.57
C ILE A 255 15.20 -5.41 -14.61
N ASN A 256 14.32 -5.89 -13.73
CA ASN A 256 14.68 -6.93 -12.76
C ASN A 256 15.04 -8.28 -13.39
N LYS A 257 14.59 -8.54 -14.62
CA LYS A 257 14.93 -9.76 -15.35
C LYS A 257 16.31 -9.67 -16.03
N GLU A 258 16.94 -8.49 -16.06
CA GLU A 258 18.30 -8.30 -16.58
C GLU A 258 19.34 -8.24 -15.45
N PRO A 259 20.25 -9.23 -15.33
CA PRO A 259 21.21 -9.31 -14.22
C PRO A 259 22.31 -8.22 -14.25
N THR A 260 22.40 -7.43 -15.31
CA THR A 260 23.42 -6.39 -15.52
C THR A 260 23.08 -5.06 -14.84
N ILE A 261 21.83 -4.83 -14.42
CA ILE A 261 21.40 -3.60 -13.74
C ILE A 261 21.36 -3.89 -12.23
N GLN A 262 22.52 -4.20 -11.65
CA GLN A 262 22.68 -4.28 -10.20
C GLN A 262 22.48 -2.90 -9.56
N GLY A 263 21.45 -2.80 -8.73
CA GLY A 263 21.44 -2.00 -7.49
C GLY A 263 21.48 -0.47 -7.62
N ASN A 264 20.47 0.20 -7.05
CA ASN A 264 20.50 1.64 -6.70
C ASN A 264 20.61 2.66 -7.85
N SER A 265 20.14 2.35 -9.05
CA SER A 265 19.92 3.42 -10.03
C SER A 265 18.84 4.38 -9.51
N HIS A 266 19.13 5.68 -9.46
CA HIS A 266 18.17 6.76 -9.16
C HIS A 266 16.88 6.60 -9.98
N PHE A 267 16.99 5.99 -11.16
CA PHE A 267 15.85 5.62 -12.01
C PHE A 267 14.90 4.63 -11.34
N VAL A 268 15.40 3.50 -10.83
CA VAL A 268 14.58 2.49 -10.13
C VAL A 268 13.95 3.10 -8.88
N GLN A 269 14.70 3.95 -8.15
CA GLN A 269 14.14 4.68 -7.01
C GLN A 269 13.00 5.62 -7.43
N THR A 270 13.11 6.29 -8.58
CA THR A 270 12.04 7.15 -9.12
C THR A 270 10.80 6.34 -9.53
N LEU A 271 10.98 5.14 -10.09
CA LEU A 271 9.88 4.22 -10.39
C LEU A 271 9.19 3.77 -9.09
N LEU A 272 9.95 3.28 -8.12
CA LEU A 272 9.44 2.86 -6.81
C LEU A 272 8.73 4.00 -6.07
N GLN A 273 9.26 5.23 -6.18
CA GLN A 273 8.64 6.44 -5.66
C GLN A 273 7.25 6.64 -6.28
N THR A 274 7.13 6.49 -7.59
CA THR A 274 5.85 6.62 -8.30
C THR A 274 4.83 5.57 -7.82
N LEU A 275 5.29 4.35 -7.52
CA LEU A 275 4.44 3.30 -6.96
C LEU A 275 3.96 3.64 -5.54
N LYS A 276 4.86 4.13 -4.67
CA LYS A 276 4.50 4.63 -3.34
C LYS A 276 3.48 5.77 -3.41
N MET A 277 3.62 6.68 -4.38
CA MET A 277 2.65 7.75 -4.59
C MET A 277 1.28 7.24 -5.04
N ALA A 278 1.24 6.24 -5.92
CA ALA A 278 -0.01 5.67 -6.39
C ALA A 278 -0.80 5.01 -5.25
N VAL A 279 -0.11 4.27 -4.37
CA VAL A 279 -0.70 3.70 -3.15
C VAL A 279 -1.27 4.79 -2.23
N ASN A 280 -0.54 5.89 -2.06
CA ASN A 280 -0.95 7.00 -1.19
C ASN A 280 -2.03 7.90 -1.80
N ASN A 281 -2.40 7.70 -3.07
CA ASN A 281 -3.44 8.46 -3.75
C ASN A 281 -4.56 7.52 -4.25
N PRO A 282 -5.44 7.06 -3.35
CA PRO A 282 -6.42 6.03 -3.68
C PRO A 282 -7.37 6.45 -4.81
N ARG A 283 -7.55 7.76 -5.04
CA ARG A 283 -8.41 8.33 -6.09
C ARG A 283 -8.07 7.82 -7.49
N VAL A 284 -6.79 7.53 -7.74
CA VAL A 284 -6.30 6.97 -9.02
C VAL A 284 -7.07 5.70 -9.39
N PHE A 285 -7.41 4.88 -8.39
CA PHE A 285 -7.93 3.54 -8.58
C PHE A 285 -9.42 3.37 -8.26
N LEU A 286 -10.11 4.39 -7.76
CA LEU A 286 -11.53 4.28 -7.38
C LEU A 286 -12.48 4.15 -8.57
N THR A 287 -12.07 4.59 -9.76
CA THR A 287 -12.93 4.53 -10.95
C THR A 287 -12.96 3.10 -11.51
N PRO A 288 -14.13 2.49 -11.76
CA PRO A 288 -14.27 1.11 -12.27
C PRO A 288 -13.87 1.03 -13.74
N ARG A 289 -12.56 0.94 -14.00
CA ARG A 289 -11.96 0.82 -15.33
C ARG A 289 -11.00 -0.35 -15.34
N LEU A 290 -10.92 -1.05 -16.48
CA LEU A 290 -10.10 -2.25 -16.61
C LEU A 290 -8.62 -1.94 -16.31
N VAL A 291 -8.12 -0.80 -16.79
CA VAL A 291 -6.76 -0.33 -16.49
C VAL A 291 -6.51 -0.10 -15.00
N ASN A 292 -7.51 0.32 -14.23
CA ASN A 292 -7.32 0.51 -12.79
C ASN A 292 -7.22 -0.83 -12.06
N VAL A 293 -7.97 -1.85 -12.51
CA VAL A 293 -7.82 -3.23 -12.01
C VAL A 293 -6.45 -3.79 -12.39
N GLN A 294 -6.04 -3.65 -13.67
CA GLN A 294 -4.73 -4.07 -14.16
C GLN A 294 -3.59 -3.39 -13.38
N ALA A 295 -3.70 -2.08 -13.13
CA ALA A 295 -2.72 -1.32 -12.38
C ALA A 295 -2.60 -1.80 -10.93
N LEU A 296 -3.72 -2.01 -10.23
CA LEU A 296 -3.72 -2.55 -8.87
C LEU A 296 -3.18 -3.99 -8.83
N ALA A 297 -3.53 -4.82 -9.82
CA ALA A 297 -3.05 -6.20 -9.92
C ALA A 297 -1.52 -6.23 -10.07
N LEU A 298 -0.95 -5.42 -10.96
CA LEU A 298 0.49 -5.35 -11.17
C LEU A 298 1.22 -4.65 -10.02
N LEU A 299 0.62 -3.60 -9.46
CA LEU A 299 1.16 -2.87 -8.32
C LEU A 299 1.26 -3.76 -7.08
N SER A 300 0.24 -4.57 -6.78
CA SER A 300 0.31 -5.54 -5.69
C SER A 300 1.42 -6.58 -5.92
N TYR A 301 1.57 -7.09 -7.14
CA TYR A 301 2.62 -8.06 -7.47
C TYR A 301 4.03 -7.48 -7.27
N VAL A 302 4.26 -6.22 -7.65
CA VAL A 302 5.53 -5.55 -7.39
C VAL A 302 5.69 -5.17 -5.91
N ALA A 303 4.61 -4.81 -5.23
CA ALA A 303 4.67 -4.48 -3.80
C ALA A 303 5.11 -5.68 -2.96
N GLU A 304 4.78 -6.92 -3.36
CA GLU A 304 5.31 -8.14 -2.73
C GLU A 304 6.85 -8.23 -2.80
N GLN A 305 7.48 -7.60 -3.79
CA GLN A 305 8.93 -7.67 -4.02
C GLN A 305 9.69 -6.48 -3.41
N TYR A 306 9.04 -5.32 -3.26
CA TYR A 306 9.70 -4.05 -2.92
C TYR A 306 9.12 -3.33 -1.70
N SER A 307 8.06 -3.86 -1.10
CA SER A 307 7.34 -3.22 0.00
C SER A 307 6.90 -4.23 1.06
N THR A 308 5.92 -3.88 1.88
CA THR A 308 5.40 -4.75 2.93
C THR A 308 4.32 -5.68 2.38
N THR A 309 4.27 -6.89 2.92
CA THR A 309 3.26 -7.91 2.61
C THR A 309 1.84 -7.36 2.82
N SER A 310 1.61 -6.65 3.93
CA SER A 310 0.30 -6.04 4.24
C SER A 310 -0.13 -5.04 3.18
N LEU A 311 0.80 -4.21 2.67
CA LEU A 311 0.47 -3.25 1.63
C LEU A 311 0.12 -3.94 0.32
N ALA A 312 0.89 -4.95 -0.07
CA ALA A 312 0.61 -5.72 -1.28
C ALA A 312 -0.78 -6.37 -1.24
N GLU A 313 -1.15 -6.95 -0.09
CA GLU A 313 -2.48 -7.55 0.12
C GLU A 313 -3.60 -6.51 0.10
N LEU A 314 -3.41 -5.34 0.71
CA LEU A 314 -4.39 -4.25 0.67
C LEU A 314 -4.66 -3.79 -0.77
N VAL A 315 -3.59 -3.58 -1.55
CA VAL A 315 -3.69 -3.19 -2.96
C VAL A 315 -4.34 -4.30 -3.78
N PHE A 316 -4.02 -5.57 -3.50
CA PHE A 316 -4.61 -6.72 -4.18
C PHE A 316 -6.10 -6.88 -3.87
N ALA A 317 -6.50 -6.73 -2.61
CA ALA A 317 -7.90 -6.76 -2.20
C ALA A 317 -8.71 -5.67 -2.93
N GLN A 318 -8.15 -4.46 -3.05
CA GLN A 318 -8.77 -3.40 -3.83
C GLN A 318 -8.93 -3.76 -5.32
N ALA A 319 -7.95 -4.47 -5.91
CA ALA A 319 -8.06 -4.97 -7.28
C ALA A 319 -9.25 -5.92 -7.43
N CYS A 320 -9.40 -6.87 -6.49
CA CYS A 320 -10.49 -7.84 -6.47
C CYS A 320 -11.85 -7.17 -6.28
N LEU A 321 -11.96 -6.20 -5.36
CA LEU A 321 -13.19 -5.45 -5.13
C LEU A 321 -13.60 -4.62 -6.36
N LEU A 322 -12.63 -4.00 -7.04
CA LEU A 322 -12.89 -3.22 -8.25
C LEU A 322 -13.29 -4.14 -9.42
N ALA A 323 -12.63 -5.30 -9.57
CA ALA A 323 -13.00 -6.32 -10.55
C ALA A 323 -14.43 -6.84 -10.34
N ARG A 324 -14.84 -7.03 -9.08
CA ARG A 324 -16.23 -7.38 -8.74
C ARG A 324 -17.22 -6.27 -9.06
N THR A 325 -16.87 -5.03 -8.72
CA THR A 325 -17.68 -3.84 -9.06
C THR A 325 -17.90 -3.72 -10.56
N MET A 326 -16.90 -4.10 -11.36
CA MET A 326 -16.97 -4.14 -12.82
C MET A 326 -17.69 -5.38 -13.39
N GLY A 327 -18.07 -6.35 -12.55
CA GLY A 327 -18.71 -7.59 -13.01
C GLY A 327 -17.78 -8.55 -13.74
N LEU A 328 -16.44 -8.44 -13.60
CA LEU A 328 -15.49 -9.29 -14.35
C LEU A 328 -15.58 -10.79 -14.06
N HIS A 329 -16.22 -11.15 -12.95
CA HIS A 329 -16.47 -12.53 -12.51
C HIS A 329 -17.73 -13.14 -13.16
N GLN A 330 -18.52 -12.35 -13.88
CA GLN A 330 -19.79 -12.78 -14.46
C GLN A 330 -19.63 -12.92 -15.97
N ILE A 331 -19.95 -14.09 -16.51
CA ILE A 331 -19.82 -14.43 -17.94
C ILE A 331 -20.65 -13.49 -18.84
N ASN A 332 -21.86 -13.14 -18.38
CA ASN A 332 -22.88 -12.50 -19.22
C ASN A 332 -23.05 -11.00 -18.95
N ALA A 333 -22.31 -10.41 -18.01
CA ALA A 333 -22.62 -9.06 -17.53
C ALA A 333 -22.19 -7.94 -18.49
N SER A 334 -21.42 -8.22 -19.54
CA SER A 334 -20.87 -7.16 -20.41
C SER A 334 -20.40 -7.62 -21.80
N SER A 335 -20.57 -8.88 -22.21
CA SER A 335 -19.89 -9.45 -23.39
C SER A 335 -20.62 -9.24 -24.72
N ASP A 336 -21.93 -9.00 -24.72
CA ASP A 336 -22.75 -9.04 -25.94
C ASP A 336 -22.40 -7.96 -26.99
N ASP A 337 -21.75 -6.85 -26.60
CA ASP A 337 -21.42 -5.72 -27.49
C ASP A 337 -19.92 -5.39 -27.59
N LEU A 338 -19.04 -6.19 -26.98
CA LEU A 338 -17.61 -5.89 -26.93
C LEU A 338 -16.81 -6.59 -28.05
N PRO A 339 -15.74 -5.94 -28.56
CA PRO A 339 -14.78 -6.62 -29.42
C PRO A 339 -14.21 -7.88 -28.76
N PRO A 340 -13.89 -8.93 -29.55
CA PRO A 340 -13.34 -10.18 -29.02
C PRO A 340 -12.06 -9.98 -28.19
N GLU A 341 -11.22 -9.02 -28.59
CA GLU A 341 -9.98 -8.69 -27.87
C GLU A 341 -10.24 -8.09 -26.48
N ASP A 342 -11.30 -7.30 -26.32
CA ASP A 342 -11.69 -6.70 -25.05
C ASP A 342 -12.31 -7.73 -24.11
N ILE A 343 -13.07 -8.67 -24.66
CA ILE A 343 -13.59 -9.83 -23.92
C ILE A 343 -12.42 -10.67 -23.43
N LEU A 344 -11.45 -10.98 -24.30
CA LEU A 344 -10.26 -11.75 -23.93
C LEU A 344 -9.43 -11.04 -22.85
N GLU A 345 -9.23 -9.72 -22.96
CA GLU A 345 -8.47 -8.95 -21.97
C GLU A 345 -9.15 -8.97 -20.59
N ARG A 346 -10.47 -8.83 -20.55
CA ARG A 346 -11.26 -8.97 -19.30
C ARG A 346 -11.08 -10.35 -18.66
N HIS A 347 -11.14 -11.41 -19.45
CA HIS A 347 -10.95 -12.78 -18.97
C HIS A 347 -9.53 -13.00 -18.44
N LYS A 348 -8.51 -12.48 -19.12
CA LYS A 348 -7.12 -12.52 -18.66
C LYS A 348 -6.96 -11.86 -17.29
N VAL A 349 -7.49 -10.65 -17.11
CA VAL A 349 -7.48 -9.93 -15.83
C VAL A 349 -8.15 -10.73 -14.73
N PHE A 350 -9.37 -11.25 -14.98
CA PHE A 350 -10.08 -12.04 -13.97
C PHE A 350 -9.34 -13.34 -13.62
N ARG A 351 -8.84 -14.08 -14.61
CA ARG A 351 -8.05 -15.30 -14.42
C ARG A 351 -6.80 -15.04 -13.57
N SER A 352 -6.07 -13.98 -13.88
CA SER A 352 -4.89 -13.60 -13.11
C SER A 352 -5.23 -13.32 -11.63
N LEU A 353 -6.28 -12.53 -11.39
CA LEU A 353 -6.73 -12.22 -10.03
C LEU A 353 -7.24 -13.46 -9.30
N TYR A 354 -8.03 -14.31 -9.96
CA TYR A 354 -8.56 -15.54 -9.35
C TYR A 354 -7.45 -16.47 -8.90
N ILE A 355 -6.48 -16.78 -9.78
CA ILE A 355 -5.35 -17.65 -9.44
C ILE A 355 -4.58 -17.07 -8.26
N ARG A 356 -4.32 -15.76 -8.25
CA ARG A 356 -3.62 -15.09 -7.15
C ARG A 356 -4.41 -15.10 -5.85
N ASP A 357 -5.72 -14.86 -5.91
CA ASP A 357 -6.61 -14.81 -4.74
C ASP A 357 -6.62 -16.16 -4.01
N LYS A 358 -6.79 -17.27 -4.75
CA LYS A 358 -6.79 -18.62 -4.15
C LYS A 358 -5.43 -19.03 -3.61
N ASN A 359 -4.35 -18.67 -4.31
CA ASN A 359 -3.00 -18.88 -3.80
C ASN A 359 -2.78 -18.10 -2.49
N ILE A 360 -3.12 -16.81 -2.44
CA ILE A 360 -2.93 -15.97 -1.24
C ILE A 360 -3.78 -16.50 -0.08
N ALA A 361 -5.04 -16.85 -0.32
CA ALA A 361 -5.93 -17.38 0.71
C ALA A 361 -5.38 -18.64 1.38
N ILE A 362 -4.87 -19.59 0.59
CA ILE A 362 -4.30 -20.84 1.12
C ILE A 362 -2.92 -20.63 1.75
N PHE A 363 -2.00 -19.91 1.09
CA PHE A 363 -0.63 -19.76 1.59
C PHE A 363 -0.53 -18.85 2.81
N ARG A 364 -1.45 -17.89 2.98
CA ARG A 364 -1.37 -16.88 4.04
C ARG A 364 -2.53 -16.95 5.05
N GLY A 365 -3.49 -17.84 4.84
CA GLY A 365 -4.71 -17.92 5.66
C GLY A 365 -5.61 -16.69 5.51
N SER A 366 -5.48 -15.96 4.39
CA SER A 366 -6.23 -14.74 4.11
C SER A 366 -7.66 -15.04 3.63
N THR A 367 -8.53 -14.03 3.64
CA THR A 367 -9.87 -14.15 3.07
C THR A 367 -9.80 -14.25 1.55
N ALA A 368 -10.55 -15.17 0.94
CA ALA A 368 -10.74 -15.22 -0.51
C ALA A 368 -11.75 -14.15 -0.94
N TRP A 369 -11.34 -13.24 -1.83
CA TRP A 369 -12.15 -12.08 -2.23
C TRP A 369 -13.06 -12.34 -3.42
N LEU A 370 -12.66 -13.25 -4.30
CA LEU A 370 -13.34 -13.56 -5.54
C LEU A 370 -14.18 -14.84 -5.41
N PRO A 371 -15.38 -14.86 -6.05
CA PRO A 371 -16.20 -16.07 -6.10
C PRO A 371 -15.53 -17.16 -6.96
N GLY A 372 -16.17 -18.32 -7.06
CA GLY A 372 -15.71 -19.43 -7.88
C GLY A 372 -15.47 -19.05 -9.34
N TYR A 373 -14.60 -19.81 -10.00
CA TYR A 373 -14.23 -19.58 -11.40
C TYR A 373 -15.22 -20.24 -12.35
N ASP A 374 -16.07 -19.43 -12.98
CA ASP A 374 -16.87 -19.90 -14.11
C ASP A 374 -16.05 -19.70 -15.39
N SER A 375 -15.66 -20.81 -16.04
CA SER A 375 -14.86 -20.79 -17.27
C SER A 375 -15.74 -20.39 -18.45
N GLY A 376 -16.19 -19.14 -18.46
CA GLY A 376 -17.04 -18.57 -19.52
C GLY A 376 -16.31 -18.18 -20.78
N ILE A 377 -15.16 -18.80 -21.09
CA ILE A 377 -14.46 -18.52 -22.35
C ILE A 377 -15.38 -19.03 -23.48
N PRO A 378 -15.81 -18.16 -24.42
CA PRO A 378 -16.59 -18.61 -25.56
C PRO A 378 -15.77 -19.66 -26.33
N PRO A 379 -16.36 -20.78 -26.76
CA PRO A 379 -15.66 -21.86 -27.47
C PRO A 379 -15.02 -21.44 -28.81
N SER A 380 -15.20 -20.18 -29.22
CA SER A 380 -14.53 -19.55 -30.36
C SER A 380 -13.09 -19.09 -30.06
N PHE A 381 -12.68 -19.03 -28.79
CA PHE A 381 -11.30 -18.76 -28.40
C PHE A 381 -10.65 -20.09 -28.05
N ASP A 382 -9.84 -20.62 -28.98
CA ASP A 382 -9.16 -21.89 -28.84
C ASP A 382 -8.36 -21.92 -27.51
N GLU A 383 -8.83 -22.71 -26.55
CA GLU A 383 -8.11 -22.96 -25.28
C GLU A 383 -6.71 -23.54 -25.57
N ALA A 384 -6.53 -24.18 -26.73
CA ALA A 384 -5.29 -24.73 -27.23
C ALA A 384 -4.27 -23.69 -27.73
N GLU A 385 -4.68 -22.48 -28.12
CA GLU A 385 -3.77 -21.42 -28.61
C GLU A 385 -3.46 -20.34 -27.58
N THR A 386 -4.25 -20.21 -26.50
CA THR A 386 -4.28 -18.98 -25.69
C THR A 386 -3.62 -19.09 -24.31
N GLY A 387 -3.41 -20.30 -23.79
CA GLY A 387 -2.77 -20.53 -22.48
C GLY A 387 -1.50 -21.37 -22.59
N THR A 388 -0.41 -20.94 -21.95
CA THR A 388 0.73 -21.85 -21.75
C THR A 388 0.29 -23.03 -20.87
N PRO A 389 0.83 -24.24 -21.05
CA PRO A 389 0.48 -25.40 -20.22
C PRO A 389 0.61 -25.14 -18.71
N ASP A 390 1.60 -24.34 -18.31
CA ASP A 390 1.80 -23.90 -16.92
C ASP A 390 0.62 -23.07 -16.40
N LEU A 391 0.09 -22.14 -17.20
CA LEU A 391 -1.03 -21.28 -16.81
C LEU A 391 -2.32 -22.08 -16.61
N LEU A 392 -2.57 -23.09 -17.44
CA LEU A 392 -3.69 -24.01 -17.27
C LEU A 392 -3.55 -24.84 -15.99
N ALA A 393 -2.35 -25.38 -15.73
CA ALA A 393 -2.08 -26.11 -14.49
C ALA A 393 -2.28 -25.23 -13.24
N ARG A 394 -1.85 -23.96 -13.29
CA ARG A 394 -2.07 -22.98 -12.21
C ARG A 394 -3.56 -22.67 -12.00
N LEU A 395 -4.35 -22.63 -13.07
CA LEU A 395 -5.79 -22.42 -12.97
C LEU A 395 -6.50 -23.60 -12.32
N GLU A 396 -6.17 -24.82 -12.72
CA GLU A 396 -6.73 -26.03 -12.10
C GLU A 396 -6.33 -26.15 -10.63
N LEU A 397 -5.07 -25.82 -10.29
CA LEU A 397 -4.64 -25.74 -8.90
C LEU A 397 -5.47 -24.70 -8.11
N ALA A 398 -5.73 -23.53 -8.69
CA ALA A 398 -6.54 -22.51 -8.04
C ALA A 398 -8.00 -22.95 -7.82
N LYS A 399 -8.59 -23.74 -8.73
CA LYS A 399 -9.92 -24.34 -8.52
C LYS A 399 -9.92 -25.31 -7.34
N LEU A 400 -8.93 -26.21 -7.27
CA LEU A 400 -8.78 -27.13 -6.14
C LEU A 400 -8.57 -26.38 -4.81
N GLN A 401 -7.77 -25.31 -4.82
CA GLN A 401 -7.57 -24.45 -3.65
C GLN A 401 -8.88 -23.79 -3.19
N ASP A 402 -9.74 -23.38 -4.12
CA ASP A 402 -11.05 -22.82 -3.81
C ASP A 402 -11.99 -23.87 -3.19
N GLU A 403 -12.01 -25.10 -3.73
CA GLU A 403 -12.77 -26.20 -3.14
C GLU A 403 -12.32 -26.51 -1.70
N VAL A 404 -11.02 -26.55 -1.46
CA VAL A 404 -10.44 -26.73 -0.12
C VAL A 404 -10.84 -25.59 0.80
N TYR A 405 -10.71 -24.34 0.36
CA TYR A 405 -11.11 -23.17 1.13
C TYR A 405 -12.59 -23.22 1.51
N GLN A 406 -13.47 -23.55 0.56
CA GLN A 406 -14.90 -23.69 0.80
C GLN A 406 -15.20 -24.82 1.79
N ALA A 407 -14.49 -25.95 1.73
CA ALA A 407 -14.66 -27.05 2.67
C ALA A 407 -14.30 -26.65 4.12
N PHE A 408 -13.24 -25.85 4.31
CA PHE A 408 -12.86 -25.33 5.63
C PHE A 408 -13.83 -24.28 6.17
N HIS A 409 -14.47 -23.50 5.29
CA HIS A 409 -15.34 -22.39 5.68
C HIS A 409 -16.84 -22.68 5.55
N ALA A 410 -17.23 -23.89 5.11
CA ALA A 410 -18.62 -24.30 5.02
C ALA A 410 -19.27 -24.35 6.41
N ALA A 411 -20.52 -23.89 6.52
CA ALA A 411 -21.33 -24.02 7.73
C ALA A 411 -21.60 -25.51 8.01
N GLY A 412 -20.77 -26.11 8.87
CA GLY A 412 -20.77 -27.56 9.11
C GLY A 412 -19.41 -28.22 8.90
N ALA A 413 -18.36 -27.47 8.57
CA ALA A 413 -16.99 -27.98 8.63
C ALA A 413 -16.77 -28.63 10.01
N PRO A 414 -16.25 -29.87 10.06
CA PRO A 414 -15.97 -30.52 11.33
C PRO A 414 -15.09 -29.56 12.11
N ASN A 415 -15.49 -29.19 13.33
CA ASN A 415 -14.55 -28.61 14.29
C ASN A 415 -13.39 -29.60 14.33
N LEU A 416 -12.29 -29.26 13.66
CA LEU A 416 -11.03 -29.95 13.81
C LEU A 416 -10.64 -29.66 15.26
N HIS A 417 -11.14 -30.50 16.16
CA HIS A 417 -10.66 -30.56 17.51
C HIS A 417 -9.13 -30.66 17.39
N PRO A 418 -8.37 -29.78 18.06
CA PRO A 418 -6.93 -29.95 18.16
C PRO A 418 -6.68 -31.40 18.51
N SER A 419 -5.89 -32.08 17.68
CA SER A 419 -5.69 -33.52 17.70
C SER A 419 -5.73 -34.07 19.13
N ARG A 420 -6.71 -34.94 19.41
CA ARG A 420 -6.87 -35.69 20.67
C ARG A 420 -5.70 -36.67 20.94
N HIS A 421 -4.46 -36.30 20.60
CA HIS A 421 -3.29 -37.09 20.94
C HIS A 421 -2.87 -36.95 22.42
N TYR A 422 -3.51 -36.06 23.19
CA TYR A 422 -3.20 -35.85 24.61
C TYR A 422 -3.88 -36.81 25.60
N GLN A 423 -4.79 -37.70 25.19
CA GLN A 423 -5.59 -38.49 26.14
C GLN A 423 -5.24 -39.99 26.26
N HIS A 424 -4.26 -40.52 25.52
CA HIS A 424 -3.98 -41.96 25.56
C HIS A 424 -2.70 -42.41 26.30
N HIS A 425 -2.01 -41.53 27.03
CA HIS A 425 -0.80 -41.92 27.78
C HIS A 425 -0.90 -41.81 29.32
N ALA A 426 -2.08 -41.55 29.90
CA ALA A 426 -2.24 -41.41 31.35
C ALA A 426 -3.24 -42.40 31.98
N GLU A 427 -3.63 -43.46 31.29
CA GLU A 427 -4.43 -44.54 31.89
C GLU A 427 -3.78 -45.90 31.65
N GLY A 428 -3.14 -46.41 32.70
CA GLY A 428 -2.70 -47.79 32.75
C GLY A 428 -1.36 -47.95 33.44
N PHE A 429 -1.33 -47.80 34.77
CA PHE A 429 -0.64 -48.72 35.68
C PHE A 429 -1.00 -48.34 37.11
N ASP A 430 -2.17 -48.80 37.55
CA ASP A 430 -2.46 -48.94 38.97
C ASP A 430 -3.49 -50.06 39.18
N VAL A 431 -3.03 -51.33 39.22
CA VAL A 431 -3.75 -52.43 39.86
C VAL A 431 -2.75 -53.48 40.36
N HIS A 432 -2.65 -53.56 41.69
CA HIS A 432 -2.32 -54.68 42.59
C HIS A 432 -1.09 -55.57 42.36
#